data_AF-A0A1I6AQ86-F1
#
_entry.id   AF-A0A1I6AQ86-F1
#
_cell.length_a   1.000
_cell.length_b   1.000
_cell.length_c   1.000
_cell.angle_alpha   90.00
_cell.angle_beta   90.00
_cell.angle_gamma   90.00
#
_symmetry.space_group_name_H-M   'P 1'
#
loop_
_entity.id
_entity.type
_entity.pdbx_description
1 polymer ?
#
loop_
_entity_poly.entity_id
_entity_poly.type
_entity_poly.pdbx_seq_one_letter_code
_entity_poly.pdbx_strand_id
1 'polypeptide(L)'
;ITFTQGTSADVYAALSTGTGFGPGVKWHDYFAIAGEAPRVGDFNGDGATDIATFTNNAAGDVYVALSNKTNAFLGTTIKWHDYFAPSGEFPYTGDYNGDGKTDIVTFTHTPSADVYTALSTGTTFGPGTKWHDFFGLPGETSL
;
A
#
# COMPACT_ATOMS: atom_id res chain seq x y z
N ILE A 1 9.42 -2.39 -9.62
CA ILE A 1 9.36 -3.17 -8.35
C ILE A 1 8.53 -4.43 -8.60
N THR A 2 8.79 -5.52 -7.88
CA THR A 2 8.03 -6.77 -7.96
C THR A 2 7.98 -7.40 -6.58
N PHE A 3 6.79 -7.86 -6.19
CA PHE A 3 6.52 -8.64 -5.00
C PHE A 3 6.36 -10.08 -5.44
N THR A 4 7.24 -10.96 -4.98
CA THR A 4 7.16 -12.39 -5.31
C THR A 4 6.11 -13.04 -4.44
N GLN A 5 5.37 -13.99 -5.01
CA GLN A 5 4.37 -14.76 -4.27
C GLN A 5 5.00 -16.06 -3.75
N GLY A 6 4.55 -16.56 -2.60
CA GLY A 6 5.04 -17.82 -2.00
C GLY A 6 5.66 -17.62 -0.62
N THR A 7 6.39 -18.63 -0.14
CA THR A 7 6.88 -18.69 1.25
C THR A 7 7.93 -17.64 1.62
N SER A 8 8.64 -17.11 0.63
CA SER A 8 9.67 -16.08 0.87
C SER A 8 9.12 -14.66 0.78
N ALA A 9 8.10 -14.43 -0.05
CA ALA A 9 7.49 -13.13 -0.30
C ALA A 9 8.51 -11.99 -0.41
N ASP A 10 9.51 -12.16 -1.28
CA ASP A 10 10.59 -11.20 -1.47
C ASP A 10 10.13 -10.00 -2.32
N VAL A 11 10.71 -8.84 -2.04
CA VAL A 11 10.54 -7.61 -2.84
C VAL A 11 11.79 -7.30 -3.62
N TYR A 12 11.67 -7.21 -4.93
CA TYR A 12 12.74 -6.82 -5.85
C TYR A 12 12.47 -5.44 -6.44
N ALA A 13 13.49 -4.59 -6.50
CA ALA A 13 13.41 -3.31 -7.19
C ALA A 13 14.58 -3.16 -8.18
N ALA A 14 14.29 -2.47 -9.28
CA ALA A 14 15.25 -2.06 -10.28
C ALA A 14 15.26 -0.54 -10.31
N LEU A 15 16.43 0.06 -10.12
CA LEU A 15 16.57 1.52 -10.13
C LEU A 15 16.48 2.06 -11.55
N SER A 16 15.76 3.17 -11.71
CA SER A 16 15.74 3.93 -12.95
C SER A 16 17.10 4.58 -13.20
N THR A 17 17.55 4.55 -14.45
CA THR A 17 18.74 5.28 -14.91
C THR A 17 18.36 6.57 -15.65
N GLY A 18 17.07 6.93 -15.69
CA GLY A 18 16.53 8.01 -16.50
C GLY A 18 16.30 7.65 -17.97
N THR A 19 16.93 6.59 -18.48
CA THR A 19 16.77 6.08 -19.85
C THR A 19 16.41 4.60 -19.91
N GLY A 20 16.31 3.95 -18.74
CA GLY A 20 16.02 2.53 -18.59
C GLY A 20 16.04 2.14 -17.12
N PHE A 21 16.17 0.83 -16.87
CA PHE A 21 16.28 0.28 -15.53
C PHE A 21 17.53 -0.60 -15.41
N GLY A 22 18.17 -0.55 -14.25
CA GLY A 22 19.22 -1.49 -13.87
C GLY A 22 18.68 -2.91 -13.60
N PRO A 23 19.54 -3.83 -13.15
CA PRO A 23 19.10 -5.16 -12.73
C PRO A 23 18.15 -5.06 -11.53
N GLY A 24 17.19 -5.98 -11.46
CA GLY A 24 16.36 -6.17 -10.27
C GLY A 24 17.20 -6.75 -9.13
N VAL A 25 17.20 -6.07 -7.99
CA VAL A 25 17.90 -6.49 -6.76
C VAL A 25 16.87 -6.69 -5.67
N LYS A 26 17.05 -7.71 -4.84
CA LYS A 26 16.22 -7.94 -3.65
C LYS A 26 16.46 -6.80 -2.66
N TRP A 27 15.41 -6.07 -2.33
CA TRP A 27 15.44 -4.92 -1.41
C TRP A 27 14.80 -5.24 -0.06
N HIS A 28 13.99 -6.29 -0.01
CA HIS A 28 13.27 -6.70 1.19
C HIS A 28 12.82 -8.16 1.10
N ASP A 29 12.59 -8.80 2.24
CA ASP A 29 12.11 -10.17 2.36
C ASP A 29 10.86 -10.27 3.24
N TYR A 30 10.07 -11.31 3.00
CA TYR A 30 8.90 -11.64 3.82
C TYR A 30 7.89 -10.48 3.92
N PHE A 31 7.51 -9.91 2.78
CA PHE A 31 6.56 -8.81 2.68
C PHE A 31 5.53 -9.07 1.59
N ALA A 32 4.27 -8.81 1.90
CA ALA A 32 3.13 -9.24 1.07
C ALA A 32 3.01 -10.77 0.98
N ILE A 33 3.04 -11.42 2.14
CA ILE A 33 2.92 -12.89 2.24
C ILE A 33 1.50 -13.34 1.87
N ALA A 34 1.32 -14.60 1.46
CA ALA A 34 0.02 -15.30 1.53
C ALA A 34 -1.26 -14.52 1.13
N GLY A 35 -1.28 -13.90 -0.06
CA GLY A 35 -2.49 -13.23 -0.58
C GLY A 35 -2.75 -11.83 -0.02
N GLU A 36 -1.81 -11.28 0.75
CA GLU A 36 -1.78 -9.86 1.07
C GLU A 36 -1.70 -9.00 -0.21
N ALA A 37 -2.19 -7.77 -0.14
CA ALA A 37 -2.23 -6.85 -1.26
C ALA A 37 -1.14 -5.77 -1.13
N PRO A 38 0.01 -5.88 -1.83
CA PRO A 38 1.05 -4.86 -1.77
C PRO A 38 0.69 -3.61 -2.57
N ARG A 39 1.13 -2.45 -2.08
CA ARG A 39 1.05 -1.15 -2.76
C ARG A 39 2.35 -0.37 -2.59
N VAL A 40 2.51 0.67 -3.39
CA VAL A 40 3.66 1.58 -3.35
C VAL A 40 3.17 3.02 -3.14
N GLY A 41 4.02 3.85 -2.56
CA GLY A 41 3.71 5.24 -2.24
C GLY A 41 4.87 5.89 -1.52
N ASP A 42 4.96 7.22 -1.55
CA ASP A 42 5.81 7.98 -0.62
C ASP A 42 4.99 8.21 0.67
N PHE A 43 4.96 7.23 1.56
CA PHE A 43 4.06 7.25 2.72
C PHE A 43 4.56 8.21 3.80
N ASN A 44 5.87 8.44 3.87
CA ASN A 44 6.49 9.34 4.84
C ASN A 44 6.71 10.78 4.32
N GLY A 45 6.51 11.03 3.03
CA GLY A 45 6.65 12.35 2.39
C GLY A 45 8.09 12.79 2.22
N ASP A 46 9.02 11.84 2.13
CA ASP A 46 10.45 12.12 2.07
C ASP A 46 11.01 12.18 0.63
N GLY A 47 10.15 11.98 -0.37
CA GLY A 47 10.47 11.99 -1.78
C GLY A 47 10.92 10.63 -2.33
N ALA A 48 10.94 9.57 -1.51
CA ALA A 48 11.23 8.21 -1.95
C ALA A 48 9.98 7.34 -1.95
N THR A 49 9.87 6.45 -2.94
CA THR A 49 8.82 5.44 -2.96
C THR A 49 9.12 4.36 -1.92
N ASP A 50 8.20 4.19 -0.99
CA ASP A 50 8.09 3.15 0.03
C ASP A 50 7.15 2.01 -0.44
N ILE A 51 6.96 1.01 0.43
CA ILE A 51 6.00 -0.09 0.22
C ILE A 51 5.05 -0.25 1.40
N ALA A 52 3.81 -0.64 1.10
CA ALA A 52 2.82 -1.05 2.08
C ALA A 52 2.24 -2.41 1.70
N THR A 53 1.83 -3.20 2.69
CA THR A 53 1.06 -4.42 2.49
C THR A 53 -0.20 -4.38 3.32
N PHE A 54 -1.33 -4.67 2.68
CA PHE A 54 -2.64 -4.78 3.31
C PHE A 54 -2.90 -6.26 3.52
N THR A 55 -3.19 -6.65 4.76
CA THR A 55 -3.42 -8.07 5.06
C THR A 55 -4.61 -8.65 4.30
N ASN A 56 -5.55 -7.81 3.90
CA ASN A 56 -6.74 -8.13 3.10
C ASN A 56 -7.45 -9.41 3.55
N ASN A 57 -7.53 -9.56 4.86
CA ASN A 57 -8.15 -10.68 5.55
C ASN A 57 -9.04 -10.13 6.69
N ALA A 58 -9.48 -10.98 7.61
CA ALA A 58 -10.37 -10.55 8.69
C ALA A 58 -9.72 -9.56 9.68
N ALA A 59 -8.39 -9.54 9.78
CA ALA A 59 -7.66 -8.58 10.61
C ALA A 59 -7.61 -7.19 9.97
N GLY A 60 -7.38 -7.11 8.65
CA GLY A 60 -7.32 -5.82 7.95
C GLY A 60 -6.14 -4.95 8.40
N ASP A 61 -5.08 -5.53 8.97
CA ASP A 61 -3.87 -4.79 9.30
C ASP A 61 -3.21 -4.22 8.05
N VAL A 62 -2.55 -3.06 8.19
CA VAL A 62 -1.68 -2.45 7.18
C VAL A 62 -0.28 -2.26 7.75
N TYR A 63 0.72 -2.78 7.06
CA TYR A 63 2.13 -2.65 7.41
C TYR A 63 2.87 -1.83 6.35
N VAL A 64 3.83 -1.01 6.78
CA VAL A 64 4.64 -0.16 5.89
C VAL A 64 6.11 -0.44 6.11
N ALA A 65 6.86 -0.52 5.01
CA ALA A 65 8.32 -0.54 5.02
C ALA A 65 8.86 0.65 4.22
N LEU A 66 9.68 1.48 4.88
CA LEU A 66 10.16 2.75 4.33
C LEU A 66 11.43 2.54 3.50
N SER A 67 11.56 3.27 2.40
CA SER A 67 12.76 3.27 1.58
C SER A 67 13.94 3.87 2.34
N ASN A 68 15.12 3.25 2.20
CA ASN A 68 16.37 3.86 2.65
C ASN A 68 17.00 4.79 1.59
N LYS A 69 16.26 5.09 0.51
CA LYS A 69 16.66 5.90 -0.65
C LYS A 69 17.88 5.40 -1.43
N THR A 70 18.32 4.17 -1.17
CA THR A 70 19.50 3.59 -1.82
C THR A 70 19.19 2.23 -2.43
N ASN A 71 18.92 1.21 -1.60
CA ASN A 71 18.81 -0.17 -2.07
C ASN A 71 18.02 -1.12 -1.15
N ALA A 72 17.23 -0.61 -0.21
CA ALA A 72 16.44 -1.45 0.67
C ALA A 72 15.17 -0.75 1.15
N PHE A 73 14.18 -1.56 1.53
CA PHE A 73 13.09 -1.11 2.39
C PHE A 73 13.39 -1.50 3.85
N LEU A 74 12.92 -0.70 4.79
CA LEU A 74 13.21 -0.82 6.22
C LEU A 74 11.92 -1.10 6.98
N GLY A 75 11.94 -2.13 7.82
CA GLY A 75 10.81 -2.53 8.65
C GLY A 75 9.97 -3.64 8.00
N THR A 76 9.56 -4.62 8.79
CA THR A 76 8.69 -5.74 8.38
C THR A 76 7.47 -5.88 9.29
N THR A 77 7.52 -5.26 10.47
CA THR A 77 6.53 -5.43 11.56
C THR A 77 5.93 -4.11 12.04
N ILE A 78 6.21 -3.01 11.35
CA ILE A 78 5.67 -1.70 11.72
C ILE A 78 4.25 -1.60 11.15
N LYS A 79 3.28 -1.87 12.01
CA LYS A 79 1.86 -1.70 11.70
C LYS A 79 1.49 -0.22 11.73
N TRP A 80 0.88 0.26 10.67
CA TRP A 80 0.45 1.66 10.51
C TRP A 80 -1.07 1.82 10.58
N HIS A 81 -1.83 0.72 10.49
CA HIS A 81 -3.28 0.74 10.70
C HIS A 81 -3.76 -0.65 11.16
N ASP A 82 -4.68 -0.68 12.12
CA ASP A 82 -5.19 -1.93 12.71
C ASP A 82 -6.34 -2.57 11.92
N TYR A 83 -7.11 -1.78 11.16
CA TYR A 83 -8.26 -2.29 10.41
C TYR A 83 -8.61 -1.45 9.19
N PHE A 84 -8.09 -1.82 8.03
CA PHE A 84 -8.33 -1.16 6.75
C PHE A 84 -8.23 -2.17 5.60
N ALA A 85 -9.14 -2.07 4.63
CA ALA A 85 -9.27 -3.03 3.54
C ALA A 85 -9.34 -4.49 4.02
N PRO A 86 -10.30 -4.85 4.89
CA PRO A 86 -10.57 -6.25 5.24
C PRO A 86 -10.96 -7.09 4.01
N SER A 87 -11.07 -8.40 4.23
CA SER A 87 -11.35 -9.38 3.15
C SER A 87 -12.51 -8.96 2.25
N GLY A 88 -12.24 -8.94 0.93
CA GLY A 88 -13.22 -8.60 -0.09
C GLY A 88 -13.19 -7.13 -0.51
N GLU A 89 -12.43 -6.29 0.19
CA GLU A 89 -12.21 -4.91 -0.20
C GLU A 89 -10.96 -4.75 -1.07
N PHE A 90 -10.91 -3.63 -1.79
CA PHE A 90 -9.85 -3.33 -2.75
C PHE A 90 -9.12 -2.04 -2.37
N PRO A 91 -7.89 -2.15 -1.81
CA PRO A 91 -7.12 -0.98 -1.41
C PRO A 91 -6.39 -0.31 -2.59
N TYR A 92 -6.23 1.02 -2.52
CA TYR A 92 -5.38 1.83 -3.40
C TYR A 92 -4.60 2.87 -2.57
N THR A 93 -3.60 3.49 -3.20
CA THR A 93 -2.69 4.44 -2.57
C THR A 93 -2.54 5.69 -3.44
N GLY A 94 -2.50 6.86 -2.81
CA GLY A 94 -2.33 8.14 -3.48
C GLY A 94 -2.32 9.29 -2.48
N ASP A 95 -1.75 10.44 -2.85
CA ASP A 95 -1.87 11.67 -2.05
C ASP A 95 -3.25 12.29 -2.31
N TYR A 96 -4.23 12.00 -1.46
CA TYR A 96 -5.62 12.40 -1.67
C TYR A 96 -5.97 13.72 -0.97
N ASN A 97 -5.10 14.21 -0.09
CA ASN A 97 -5.29 15.48 0.61
C ASN A 97 -4.31 16.59 0.14
N GLY A 98 -3.34 16.26 -0.70
CA GLY A 98 -2.35 17.19 -1.26
C GLY A 98 -1.23 17.59 -0.31
N ASP A 99 -0.97 16.81 0.75
CA ASP A 99 0.03 17.13 1.78
C ASP A 99 1.43 16.59 1.47
N GLY A 100 1.61 15.94 0.32
CA GLY A 100 2.87 15.36 -0.13
C GLY A 100 3.15 13.97 0.44
N LYS A 101 2.23 13.37 1.20
CA LYS A 101 2.32 11.99 1.67
C LYS A 101 1.27 11.14 0.98
N THR A 102 1.60 9.89 0.76
CA THR A 102 0.67 8.93 0.19
C THR A 102 -0.30 8.45 1.27
N ASP A 103 -1.59 8.63 1.03
CA ASP A 103 -2.70 8.13 1.82
C ASP A 103 -3.16 6.74 1.32
N ILE A 104 -4.06 6.10 2.07
CA ILE A 104 -4.69 4.83 1.67
C ILE A 104 -6.20 5.01 1.50
N VAL A 105 -6.76 4.35 0.49
CA VAL A 105 -8.21 4.28 0.23
C VAL A 105 -8.63 2.84 0.02
N THR A 106 -9.84 2.46 0.40
CA THR A 106 -10.41 1.14 0.16
C THR A 106 -11.83 1.25 -0.37
N PHE A 107 -12.14 0.39 -1.35
CA PHE A 107 -13.46 0.25 -1.95
C PHE A 107 -14.10 -1.01 -1.38
N THR A 108 -15.27 -0.87 -0.76
CA THR A 108 -15.91 -1.99 -0.06
C THR A 108 -16.48 -3.05 -1.01
N HIS A 109 -16.79 -2.69 -2.27
CA HIS A 109 -17.51 -3.54 -3.23
C HIS A 109 -18.79 -4.22 -2.67
N THR A 110 -19.39 -3.60 -1.65
CA THR A 110 -20.72 -3.95 -1.13
C THR A 110 -21.80 -3.27 -1.97
N PRO A 111 -23.10 -3.56 -1.77
CA PRO A 111 -24.18 -2.83 -2.45
C PRO A 111 -24.15 -1.32 -2.23
N SER A 112 -23.59 -0.85 -1.10
CA SER A 112 -23.40 0.57 -0.83
C SER A 112 -22.20 1.16 -1.56
N ALA A 113 -21.26 0.33 -2.05
CA ALA A 113 -20.01 0.73 -2.69
C ALA A 113 -19.34 1.92 -1.98
N ASP A 114 -19.18 1.77 -0.66
CA ASP A 114 -18.57 2.78 0.19
C ASP A 114 -17.06 2.87 -0.08
N VAL A 115 -16.54 4.09 0.04
CA VAL A 115 -15.13 4.44 -0.09
C VAL A 115 -14.65 5.02 1.22
N TYR A 116 -13.67 4.35 1.83
CA TYR A 116 -13.02 4.79 3.06
C TYR A 116 -11.60 5.22 2.76
N THR A 117 -11.18 6.36 3.34
CA THR A 117 -9.83 6.90 3.21
C THR A 117 -9.21 7.07 4.58
N ALA A 118 -7.94 6.68 4.73
CA ALA A 118 -7.13 6.99 5.91
C ALA A 118 -5.90 7.80 5.48
N LEU A 119 -5.75 8.97 6.08
CA LEU A 119 -4.67 9.91 5.76
C LEU A 119 -3.34 9.47 6.40
N SER A 120 -2.23 9.63 5.69
CA SER A 120 -0.90 9.39 6.27
C SER A 120 -0.45 10.54 7.15
N THR A 121 0.12 10.21 8.31
CA THR A 121 0.83 11.18 9.17
C THR A 121 2.34 11.20 8.89
N GLY A 122 2.80 10.29 8.04
CA GLY A 122 4.21 10.00 7.78
C GLY A 122 4.86 9.02 8.75
N THR A 123 4.13 8.57 9.77
CA THR A 123 4.55 7.50 10.69
C THR A 123 3.46 6.48 11.01
N THR A 124 2.19 6.80 10.69
CA THR A 124 1.02 5.93 10.82
C THR A 124 -0.06 6.41 9.85
N PHE A 125 -1.11 5.62 9.62
CA PHE A 125 -2.35 6.14 9.03
C PHE A 125 -3.30 6.58 10.15
N GLY A 126 -4.05 7.66 9.89
CA GLY A 126 -5.15 8.10 10.72
C GLY A 126 -6.37 7.16 10.61
N PRO A 127 -7.50 7.49 11.24
CA PRO A 127 -8.69 6.66 11.15
C PRO A 127 -9.25 6.60 9.72
N GLY A 128 -9.67 5.40 9.30
CA GLY A 128 -10.47 5.22 8.09
C GLY A 128 -11.80 5.99 8.18
N THR A 129 -11.95 6.98 7.32
CA THR A 129 -13.13 7.85 7.26
C THR A 129 -13.85 7.61 5.95
N LYS A 130 -15.18 7.43 6.01
CA LYS A 130 -15.99 7.33 4.79
C LYS A 130 -15.98 8.67 4.06
N TRP A 131 -15.45 8.69 2.85
CA TRP A 131 -15.39 9.88 2.01
C TRP A 131 -16.46 9.85 0.90
N HIS A 132 -16.91 8.67 0.51
CA HIS A 132 -17.92 8.51 -0.53
C HIS A 132 -18.79 7.25 -0.30
N ASP A 133 -19.98 7.24 -0.89
CA ASP A 133 -20.86 6.08 -1.09
C ASP A 133 -21.31 5.95 -2.55
N PHE A 134 -21.69 4.75 -2.98
CA PHE A 134 -22.13 4.47 -4.36
C PHE A 134 -21.07 4.83 -5.43
N PHE A 135 -19.80 4.54 -5.16
CA PHE A 135 -18.69 4.85 -6.07
C PHE A 135 -17.78 3.64 -6.27
N GLY A 136 -17.49 3.26 -7.53
CA GLY A 136 -16.82 1.99 -7.84
C GLY A 136 -17.82 0.82 -7.86
N LEU A 137 -18.97 1.02 -8.50
CA LEU A 137 -20.07 0.07 -8.59
C LEU A 137 -19.68 -1.19 -9.41
N PRO A 138 -20.44 -2.30 -9.29
CA PRO A 138 -20.19 -3.50 -10.10
C PRO A 138 -20.14 -3.20 -11.60
N GLY A 139 -19.00 -3.50 -12.23
CA GLY A 139 -18.74 -3.22 -13.65
C GLY A 139 -17.95 -1.93 -13.91
N GLU A 140 -17.71 -1.11 -12.89
CA GLU A 140 -16.79 0.02 -12.94
C GLU A 140 -15.36 -0.45 -12.65
N THR A 141 -14.39 0.28 -13.18
CA THR A 141 -12.97 0.07 -12.86
C THR A 141 -12.56 1.13 -11.84
N SER A 142 -12.33 0.72 -10.59
CA SER A 142 -11.63 1.54 -9.60
C SER A 142 -10.12 1.38 -9.82
N LEU A 143 -9.38 2.48 -9.89
CA LEU A 143 -7.91 2.53 -10.02
C LEU A 143 -7.31 3.44 -8.96
#